data_AF-A0A3D4B183-F1
#
_entry.id   AF-A0A3D4B183-F1
#
_cell.length_a   1.000
_cell.length_b   1.000
_cell.length_c   1.000
_cell.angle_alpha   90.00
_cell.angle_beta   90.00
_cell.angle_gamma   90.00
#
_symmetry.space_group_name_H-M   'P 1'
#
loop_
_entity.id
_entity.type
_entity.pdbx_description
1 polymer ?
#
loop_
_entity_poly.entity_id
_entity_poly.type
_entity_poly.pdbx_seq_one_letter_code
_entity_poly.pdbx_strand_id
1 'polypeptide(L)' 'DLEADPGELWNRWSEEAYSEIKSALKNDLLEWLAASNYWHAGYKRDRSSQYTMRWPTEDNCNLQGPSAQDAQPPHL' A
#
# COMPACT_ATOMS: atom_id res chain seq x y z
N ASP A 1 -18.25 -5.85 -10.83
CA ASP A 1 -18.47 -6.93 -11.80
C ASP A 1 -17.64 -6.54 -13.02
N LEU A 2 -16.58 -7.29 -13.31
CA LEU A 2 -15.63 -6.85 -14.34
C LEU A 2 -16.17 -7.02 -15.76
N GLU A 3 -17.21 -7.84 -15.96
CA GLU A 3 -17.85 -8.01 -17.27
C GLU A 3 -18.92 -6.95 -17.50
N ALA A 4 -19.80 -6.72 -16.52
CA ALA A 4 -20.89 -5.76 -16.65
C ALA A 4 -20.47 -4.31 -16.32
N ASP A 5 -19.40 -4.12 -15.56
CA ASP A 5 -18.84 -2.82 -15.17
C ASP A 5 -17.30 -2.82 -15.25
N PRO A 6 -16.74 -2.87 -16.48
CA PRO A 6 -15.30 -2.88 -16.71
C PRO A 6 -14.61 -1.58 -16.27
N GLY A 7 -15.36 -0.50 -16.07
CA GLY A 7 -14.86 0.76 -15.54
C GLY A 7 -14.81 0.82 -14.01
N GLU A 8 -15.27 -0.24 -13.33
CA GLU A 8 -15.33 -0.34 -11.87
C GLU A 8 -16.01 0.86 -11.19
N LEU A 9 -17.03 1.43 -11.84
CA LEU A 9 -17.72 2.63 -11.35
C LEU A 9 -18.66 2.31 -10.18
N TRP A 10 -19.12 1.06 -10.06
CA TRP A 10 -20.11 0.65 -9.08
C TRP A 10 -19.55 -0.37 -8.09
N ASN A 11 -19.40 0.08 -6.84
CA ASN A 11 -18.99 -0.78 -5.75
C ASN A 11 -20.17 -1.55 -5.14
N ARG A 12 -20.21 -2.87 -5.42
CA ARG A 12 -21.25 -3.79 -4.91
C ARG A 12 -20.84 -4.56 -3.64
N TRP A 13 -19.76 -4.17 -2.98
CA TRP A 13 -19.15 -4.95 -1.88
C TRP A 13 -20.04 -5.15 -0.64
N SER A 14 -21.01 -4.26 -0.43
CA SER A 14 -21.92 -4.30 0.72
C SER A 14 -23.28 -4.91 0.39
N GLU A 15 -23.50 -5.30 -0.86
CA GLU A 15 -24.78 -5.88 -1.29
C GLU A 15 -24.85 -7.36 -0.87
N GLU A 16 -25.96 -7.74 -0.24
CA GLU A 16 -26.17 -9.11 0.25
C GLU A 16 -26.18 -10.14 -0.89
N ALA A 17 -26.62 -9.73 -2.08
CA ALA A 17 -26.63 -10.58 -3.27
C ALA A 17 -25.23 -11.10 -3.68
N TYR A 18 -24.16 -10.46 -3.19
CA TYR A 18 -22.77 -10.81 -3.50
C TYR A 18 -22.02 -11.37 -2.29
N SER A 19 -22.70 -11.74 -1.20
CA SER A 19 -22.06 -12.19 0.05
C SER A 19 -21.26 -13.49 -0.11
N GLU A 20 -21.72 -14.40 -0.96
CA GLU A 20 -21.03 -15.65 -1.29
C GLU A 20 -19.71 -15.38 -2.05
N ILE A 21 -19.77 -14.61 -3.14
CA ILE A 21 -18.58 -14.24 -3.94
C ILE A 21 -17.57 -13.47 -3.08
N LYS A 22 -18.05 -12.56 -2.23
CA LYS A 22 -17.22 -11.84 -1.26
C LYS A 22 -16.50 -12.78 -0.30
N SER A 23 -17.16 -13.84 0.14
CA SER A 23 -16.56 -14.83 1.04
C SER A 23 -15.51 -15.68 0.33
N ALA A 24 -15.78 -16.10 -0.91
CA ALA A 24 -14.81 -16.80 -1.75
C ALA A 24 -13.55 -15.97 -2.00
N LEU A 25 -13.71 -14.72 -2.46
CA LEU A 25 -12.57 -13.81 -2.71
C LEU A 25 -11.73 -13.55 -1.47
N LYS A 26 -12.36 -13.46 -0.28
CA LYS A 26 -11.63 -13.34 0.98
C LYS A 26 -10.83 -14.60 1.30
N ASN A 27 -11.40 -15.78 1.10
CA ASN A 27 -10.71 -17.04 1.35
C ASN A 27 -9.51 -17.21 0.40
N ASP A 28 -9.70 -16.94 -0.90
CA ASP A 28 -8.63 -17.00 -1.89
C ASP A 28 -7.47 -16.04 -1.54
N LEU A 29 -7.82 -14.82 -1.10
CA LEU A 29 -6.82 -13.84 -0.64
C LEU A 29 -6.07 -14.34 0.60
N LEU A 30 -6.77 -14.91 1.58
CA LEU A 30 -6.16 -15.44 2.80
C LEU A 30 -5.26 -16.64 2.51
N GLU A 31 -5.68 -17.54 1.63
CA GLU A 31 -4.87 -18.67 1.17
C GLU A 31 -3.61 -18.19 0.44
N TRP A 32 -3.77 -17.24 -0.49
CA TRP A 32 -2.64 -16.63 -1.18
C TRP A 32 -1.68 -15.95 -0.20
N LEU A 33 -2.18 -15.20 0.78
CA LEU A 33 -1.35 -14.56 1.81
C LEU A 33 -0.57 -15.58 2.63
N ALA A 34 -1.23 -16.67 3.05
CA ALA A 34 -0.62 -17.74 3.83
C ALA A 34 0.48 -18.48 3.03
N ALA A 35 0.27 -18.67 1.72
CA ALA A 35 1.26 -19.28 0.83
C ALA A 35 2.36 -18.29 0.39
N SER A 36 2.08 -16.99 0.43
CA SER A 36 3.03 -15.98 -0.04
C SER A 36 4.19 -15.79 0.94
N ASN A 37 5.41 -15.93 0.42
CA ASN A 37 6.62 -15.50 1.14
C ASN A 37 6.62 -13.99 1.44
N TYR A 38 5.69 -13.19 0.89
CA TYR A 38 5.61 -11.75 1.15
C TYR A 38 5.25 -11.43 2.61
N TRP A 39 4.38 -12.24 3.23
CA TRP A 39 4.07 -12.13 4.66
C TRP A 39 5.19 -12.72 5.53
N HIS A 40 5.75 -13.86 5.13
CA HIS A 40 6.79 -14.57 5.91
C HIS A 40 8.20 -13.97 5.80
N ALA A 41 8.55 -13.30 4.71
CA ALA A 41 9.90 -12.73 4.51
C ALA A 41 10.15 -11.44 5.30
N GLY A 42 9.21 -10.98 6.13
CA GLY A 42 9.40 -9.81 6.98
C GLY A 42 9.67 -8.50 6.21
N TYR A 43 9.43 -8.47 4.90
CA TYR A 43 9.94 -7.43 3.98
C TYR A 43 9.45 -6.00 4.29
N LYS A 44 8.48 -5.85 5.21
CA LYS A 44 8.00 -4.55 5.71
C LYS A 44 7.74 -4.49 7.23
N ARG A 45 8.07 -5.51 8.02
CA ARG A 45 7.81 -5.47 9.48
C ARG A 45 8.65 -4.39 10.20
N ASP A 46 9.89 -4.19 9.75
CA ASP A 46 10.78 -3.14 10.27
C ASP A 46 10.97 -1.96 9.31
N ARG A 47 10.21 -1.93 8.21
CA ARG A 47 10.16 -0.78 7.30
C ARG A 47 8.91 0.06 7.60
N SER A 48 8.73 0.44 8.86
CA SER A 48 8.11 1.73 9.15
C SER A 48 9.05 2.79 8.57
N SER A 49 8.86 3.04 7.27
CA SER A 49 9.48 4.12 6.54
C SER A 49 9.28 5.38 7.37
N GLN A 50 10.38 6.00 7.80
CA GLN A 50 10.39 7.42 8.10
C GLN A 50 10.03 8.16 6.80
N TYR A 51 8.77 8.07 6.38
CA TYR A 51 8.25 8.76 5.22
C TYR A 51 7.86 10.13 5.72
N THR A 52 8.83 11.04 5.75
CA THR A 52 8.53 12.46 5.89
C THR A 52 7.96 12.94 4.56
N MET A 53 6.80 13.59 4.62
CA MET A 53 6.18 14.17 3.44
C MET A 53 7.08 15.31 2.93
N ARG A 54 7.65 15.13 1.74
CA ARG A 54 8.57 16.09 1.15
C ARG A 54 7.79 17.18 0.43
N TRP A 55 7.61 18.31 1.09
CA TRP A 55 6.96 19.47 0.47
C TRP A 55 7.95 20.23 -0.43
N PRO A 56 7.49 20.74 -1.59
CA PRO A 56 8.29 21.63 -2.41
C PRO A 56 8.66 22.89 -1.60
N THR A 57 9.93 23.27 -1.62
CA THR A 57 10.42 24.55 -1.09
C THR A 57 10.87 25.45 -2.24
N GLU A 58 11.06 26.75 -2.00
CA GLU A 58 11.53 27.70 -3.02
C GLU A 58 12.83 27.23 -3.69
N ASP A 59 13.72 26.62 -2.91
CA ASP A 59 15.02 26.10 -3.38
C ASP A 59 14.95 24.65 -3.92
N ASN A 60 13.82 23.95 -3.78
CA ASN A 60 13.68 22.55 -4.21
C ASN A 60 12.27 22.22 -4.74
N CYS A 61 11.86 22.95 -5.77
CA CYS A 61 10.56 22.79 -6.42
C CYS A 61 10.40 21.46 -7.18
N ASN A 62 11.51 20.89 -7.68
CA ASN A 62 11.49 19.69 -8.52
C ASN A 62 11.60 18.38 -7.72
N LEU A 63 11.76 18.45 -6.39
CA LEU A 63 11.83 17.29 -5.50
C LEU A 63 12.93 16.27 -5.89
N GLN A 64 14.02 16.71 -6.54
CA GLN A 64 15.12 15.84 -6.99
C GLN A 64 16.29 15.89 -5.98
N GLY A 65 16.59 14.76 -5.30
CA GLY A 65 17.80 14.52 -4.45
C GLY A 65 18.00 15.43 -3.20
N PRO A 66 18.90 15.06 -2.26
CA PRO A 66 18.59 14.14 -1.17
C PRO A 66 17.59 14.71 -0.15
N SER A 67 16.70 13.84 0.32
CA SER A 67 15.90 13.98 1.54
C SER A 67 16.46 13.01 2.59
N ALA A 68 16.27 13.33 3.87
CA ALA A 68 16.94 12.75 5.07
C ALA A 68 18.38 13.26 5.37
N GLN A 69 18.82 14.40 4.81
CA GLN A 69 20.19 14.92 4.95
C GLN A 69 20.33 16.42 5.32
N ASP A 70 19.37 17.02 6.02
CA ASP A 70 19.78 18.03 7.04
C ASP A 70 20.25 17.34 8.34
N ALA A 71 20.22 16.01 8.38
CA ALA A 71 20.71 15.22 9.49
C ALA A 71 22.23 15.41 9.67
N GLN A 72 22.62 16.45 10.40
CA GLN A 72 23.91 16.48 11.10
C GLN A 72 23.97 15.27 12.06
N PRO A 73 25.08 14.51 12.08
CA PRO A 73 25.28 13.51 13.12
C PRO A 73 25.52 14.22 14.47
N PRO A 74 25.03 13.71 15.62
CA PRO A 74 25.56 14.15 16.90
C PRO A 74 27.05 13.78 16.96
N HIS A 75 27.87 14.77 17.30
CA HIS A 75 29.30 14.61 17.60
C HIS A 75 29.51 13.57 18.71
N LEU A 76 30.65 12.85 18.62
CA LEU A 76 31.17 11.85 19.55
C LEU A 76 31.06 12.22 21.04
#